data_AF-A0AAU8JM96-F1
#
_entry.id   AF-A0AAU8JM96-F1
#
_cell.length_a   1.000
_cell.length_b   1.000
_cell.length_c   1.000
_cell.angle_alpha   90.00
_cell.angle_beta   90.00
_cell.angle_gamma   90.00
#
_symmetry.space_group_name_H-M   'P 1'
#
loop_
_entity.id
_entity.type
_entity.pdbx_description
1 polymer ?
#
loop_
_entity_poly.entity_id
_entity_poly.type
_entity_poly.pdbx_seq_one_letter_code
_entity_poly.pdbx_strand_id
1 'polypeptide(L)'
;MIKKMNWLIGLSLLGVVSCPGGAIAHGANIQYKSTNALQINATYDSGQPMSNAQVTIYAPDDPGTPWLTGTTDEKGGFIFVPDPTKIGNWEVKVRQAGHGDIISIPGAISGGNSPSSINQNEPNAENQSETQNQQSVANKNYTPMQKSLMIISVGWGFVGTALFFSRKSLEQQH
;
A
#
# COMPACT_ATOMS: atom_id res chain seq x y z
N MET A 1 -67.96 18.37 78.12
CA MET A 1 -68.14 19.20 76.90
C MET A 1 -66.80 19.34 76.19
N ILE A 2 -66.84 19.50 74.85
CA ILE A 2 -65.73 19.75 73.89
C ILE A 2 -65.08 18.45 73.38
N LYS A 3 -65.66 17.71 72.42
CA LYS A 3 -65.88 17.90 70.95
C LYS A 3 -64.69 17.36 70.13
N LYS A 4 -64.92 16.17 69.55
CA LYS A 4 -64.09 15.57 68.47
C LYS A 4 -64.12 16.50 67.26
N MET A 5 -62.96 16.89 66.75
CA MET A 5 -62.83 17.59 65.46
C MET A 5 -61.94 16.76 64.55
N ASN A 6 -62.59 16.12 63.58
CA ASN A 6 -61.94 15.51 62.42
C ASN A 6 -61.55 16.60 61.42
N TRP A 7 -60.53 16.27 60.63
CA TRP A 7 -60.30 16.69 59.24
C TRP A 7 -59.58 18.02 59.02
N LEU A 8 -58.69 18.00 58.02
CA LEU A 8 -57.92 19.11 57.42
C LEU A 8 -56.50 19.34 57.95
N ILE A 9 -55.71 18.27 58.04
CA ILE A 9 -54.28 18.32 57.71
C ILE A 9 -54.12 17.34 56.53
N GLY A 10 -54.65 17.63 55.34
CA GLY A 10 -54.29 18.81 54.58
C GLY A 10 -52.94 18.56 53.90
N LEU A 11 -52.90 17.58 52.98
CA LEU A 11 -51.99 17.60 51.82
C LEU A 11 -50.49 17.81 52.11
N SER A 12 -49.94 17.35 53.24
CA SER A 12 -48.55 17.67 53.63
C SER A 12 -47.47 16.73 53.07
N LEU A 13 -47.79 15.81 52.16
CA LEU A 13 -46.82 14.78 51.76
C LEU A 13 -46.72 14.49 50.26
N LEU A 14 -47.16 15.41 49.40
CA LEU A 14 -47.01 15.26 47.94
C LEU A 14 -46.36 16.50 47.31
N GLY A 15 -45.30 16.98 47.95
CA GLY A 15 -44.45 18.05 47.44
C GLY A 15 -43.00 17.58 47.37
N VAL A 16 -42.73 16.44 46.73
CA VAL A 16 -41.36 16.16 46.27
C VAL A 16 -41.12 17.13 45.11
N VAL A 17 -40.67 18.32 45.47
CA VAL A 17 -40.04 19.26 44.55
C VAL A 17 -38.76 18.58 44.11
N SER A 18 -38.86 17.80 43.04
CA SER A 18 -37.73 17.29 42.28
C SER A 18 -37.01 18.53 41.74
N CYS A 19 -35.96 18.95 42.43
CA CYS A 19 -34.97 19.85 41.85
C CYS A 19 -34.31 19.07 40.70
N PRO A 20 -34.47 19.45 39.43
CA PRO A 20 -33.66 18.87 38.37
C PRO A 20 -32.24 19.41 38.57
N GLY A 21 -31.46 18.73 39.42
CA GLY A 21 -30.01 18.91 39.42
C GLY A 21 -29.53 18.63 38.00
N GLY A 22 -28.92 19.63 37.36
CA GLY A 22 -28.46 19.52 35.98
C GLY A 22 -27.60 18.27 35.83
N ALA A 23 -28.09 17.29 35.08
CA ALA A 23 -27.29 16.12 34.75
C ALA A 23 -26.18 16.56 33.80
N ILE A 24 -24.92 16.35 34.19
CA ILE A 24 -23.79 16.50 33.27
C ILE A 24 -23.84 15.29 32.33
N ALA A 25 -24.61 15.44 31.25
CA ALA A 25 -24.53 14.52 30.13
C ALA A 25 -23.17 14.74 29.45
N HIS A 26 -22.37 13.69 29.34
CA HIS A 26 -21.12 13.76 28.61
C HIS A 26 -21.44 13.80 27.11
N GLY A 27 -21.07 14.89 26.43
CA GLY A 27 -21.14 15.00 24.97
C GLY A 27 -19.92 14.35 24.31
N ALA A 28 -20.11 13.63 23.22
CA ALA A 28 -19.01 13.12 22.39
C ALA A 28 -18.85 14.03 21.15
N ASN A 29 -17.61 14.45 20.87
CA ASN A 29 -17.24 15.11 19.61
C ASN A 29 -16.51 14.11 18.72
N ILE A 30 -17.06 13.82 17.55
CA ILE A 30 -16.49 12.86 16.60
C ILE A 30 -16.13 13.60 15.32
N GLN A 31 -14.90 13.42 14.86
CA GLN A 31 -14.39 13.95 13.59
C GLN A 31 -13.79 12.80 12.77
N TYR A 32 -13.88 12.88 11.45
CA TYR A 32 -13.30 11.90 10.54
C TYR A 32 -12.61 12.58 9.36
N LYS A 33 -11.61 11.92 8.79
CA LYS A 33 -10.96 12.31 7.54
C LYS A 33 -10.71 11.05 6.71
N SER A 34 -11.17 11.05 5.47
CA SER A 34 -10.84 9.97 4.53
C SER A 34 -9.38 10.12 4.07
N THR A 35 -8.63 9.02 4.07
CA THR A 35 -7.22 8.97 3.63
C THR A 35 -6.96 7.68 2.88
N ASN A 36 -5.93 7.68 2.04
CA ASN A 36 -5.48 6.47 1.37
C ASN A 36 -4.55 5.69 2.31
N ALA A 37 -4.95 4.48 2.66
CA ALA A 37 -4.12 3.56 3.43
C ALA A 37 -3.59 2.45 2.52
N LEU A 38 -2.39 1.96 2.82
CA LEU A 38 -1.79 0.81 2.19
C LEU A 38 -1.87 -0.37 3.16
N GLN A 39 -2.34 -1.50 2.65
CA GLN A 39 -2.36 -2.76 3.38
C GLN A 39 -1.28 -3.69 2.85
N ILE A 40 -0.49 -4.22 3.77
CA ILE A 40 0.48 -5.27 3.56
C ILE A 40 -0.14 -6.58 4.03
N ASN A 41 0.01 -7.64 3.24
CA ASN A 41 -0.32 -9.00 3.64
C ASN A 41 0.93 -9.85 3.47
N ALA A 42 1.46 -10.34 4.59
CA ALA A 42 2.68 -11.11 4.63
C ALA A 42 2.36 -12.59 4.88
N THR A 43 2.75 -13.43 3.93
CA THR A 43 2.60 -14.89 3.99
C THR A 43 3.93 -15.56 3.65
N TYR A 44 4.19 -16.72 4.23
CA TYR A 44 5.24 -17.62 3.77
C TYR A 44 4.90 -18.20 2.39
N ASP A 45 5.88 -18.80 1.71
CA ASP A 45 5.66 -19.50 0.42
C ASP A 45 4.66 -20.66 0.53
N SER A 46 4.46 -21.19 1.75
CA SER A 46 3.42 -22.18 2.06
C SER A 46 2.01 -21.61 2.06
N GLY A 47 1.86 -20.28 1.97
CA GLY A 47 0.59 -19.56 2.13
C GLY A 47 0.20 -19.28 3.59
N GLN A 48 0.98 -19.75 4.57
CA GLN A 48 0.71 -19.49 5.99
C GLN A 48 0.98 -18.01 6.33
N PRO A 49 0.13 -17.35 7.13
CA PRO A 49 0.38 -15.98 7.56
C PRO A 49 1.66 -15.81 8.36
N MET A 50 2.39 -14.73 8.09
CA MET A 50 3.50 -14.29 8.92
C MET A 50 2.97 -13.47 10.10
N SER A 51 2.44 -14.15 11.12
CA SER A 51 1.85 -13.53 12.32
C SER A 51 2.93 -12.93 13.22
N ASN A 52 2.74 -11.71 13.73
CA ASN A 52 3.73 -11.01 14.58
C ASN A 52 5.11 -10.83 13.91
N ALA A 53 5.13 -10.72 12.58
CA ALA A 53 6.33 -10.40 11.82
C ALA A 53 6.70 -8.93 11.97
N GLN A 54 7.99 -8.62 12.08
CA GLN A 54 8.48 -7.25 12.15
C GLN A 54 8.30 -6.56 10.80
N VAL A 55 7.67 -5.39 10.81
CA VAL A 55 7.53 -4.49 9.65
C VAL A 55 8.43 -3.27 9.85
N THR A 56 9.18 -2.90 8.82
CA THR A 56 9.96 -1.66 8.75
C THR A 56 9.66 -0.96 7.44
N ILE A 57 9.23 0.29 7.51
CA ILE A 57 8.87 1.12 6.36
C ILE A 57 9.87 2.24 6.24
N TYR A 58 10.38 2.44 5.03
CA TYR A 58 11.31 3.49 4.67
C TYR A 58 10.62 4.48 3.74
N ALA A 59 10.86 5.76 4.00
CA ALA A 59 10.29 6.83 3.22
C ALA A 59 11.09 7.07 1.93
N PRO A 60 10.46 7.56 0.85
CA PRO A 60 11.15 7.84 -0.40
C PRO A 60 12.32 8.83 -0.30
N ASP A 61 12.22 9.79 0.65
CA ASP A 61 13.20 10.85 0.83
C ASP A 61 14.37 10.47 1.76
N ASP A 62 14.20 9.42 2.57
CA ASP A 62 15.26 8.87 3.43
C ASP A 62 15.12 7.34 3.51
N PRO A 63 15.64 6.59 2.51
CA PRO A 63 15.58 5.13 2.49
C PRO A 63 16.54 4.47 3.50
N GLY A 64 17.46 5.23 4.10
CA GLY A 64 18.44 4.70 5.07
C GLY A 64 17.87 4.57 6.48
N THR A 65 16.86 5.38 6.81
CA THR A 65 16.29 5.48 8.16
C THR A 65 14.87 4.95 8.20
N PRO A 66 14.52 4.03 9.13
CA PRO A 66 13.14 3.62 9.33
C PRO A 66 12.23 4.82 9.60
N TRP A 67 11.21 5.00 8.76
CA TRP A 67 10.16 6.00 8.96
C TRP A 67 9.07 5.48 9.90
N LEU A 68 8.68 4.21 9.75
CA LEU A 68 7.71 3.54 10.62
C LEU A 68 8.12 2.10 10.87
N THR A 69 7.95 1.63 12.09
CA THR A 69 8.13 0.22 12.47
C THR A 69 6.88 -0.31 13.14
N GLY A 70 6.60 -1.60 12.98
CA GLY A 70 5.49 -2.25 13.64
C GLY A 70 5.57 -3.77 13.54
N THR A 71 4.44 -4.43 13.82
CA THR A 71 4.29 -5.88 13.69
C THR A 71 2.99 -6.21 12.98
N THR A 72 3.01 -7.24 12.13
CA THR A 72 1.78 -7.76 11.52
C THR A 72 0.84 -8.36 12.56
N ASP A 73 -0.45 -8.36 12.25
CA ASP A 73 -1.48 -9.05 13.04
C ASP A 73 -1.41 -10.59 12.87
N GLU A 74 -2.32 -11.32 13.54
CA GLU A 74 -2.38 -12.78 13.49
C GLU A 74 -2.63 -13.36 12.08
N LYS A 75 -3.18 -12.55 11.18
CA LYS A 75 -3.45 -12.89 9.78
C LYS A 75 -2.35 -12.39 8.83
N GLY A 76 -1.22 -11.90 9.36
CA GLY A 76 -0.11 -11.38 8.56
C GLY A 76 -0.38 -9.97 8.00
N GLY A 77 -1.42 -9.30 8.45
CA GLY A 77 -1.82 -7.97 7.99
C GLY A 77 -1.06 -6.84 8.67
N PHE A 78 -0.71 -5.80 7.93
CA PHE A 78 -0.24 -4.53 8.49
C PHE A 78 -0.77 -3.37 7.64
N ILE A 79 -1.27 -2.31 8.25
CA ILE A 79 -1.82 -1.14 7.54
C ILE A 79 -1.06 0.10 7.95
N PHE A 80 -0.70 0.93 6.97
CA PHE A 80 -0.15 2.25 7.22
C PHE A 80 -0.70 3.28 6.23
N VAL A 81 -0.66 4.55 6.63
CA VAL A 81 -1.02 5.68 5.79
C VAL A 81 0.27 6.41 5.42
N PRO A 82 0.70 6.39 4.14
CA PRO A 82 1.89 7.11 3.71
C PRO A 82 1.67 8.62 3.84
N ASP A 83 2.73 9.36 4.17
CA ASP A 83 2.70 10.82 4.15
C ASP A 83 2.59 11.30 2.69
N PRO A 84 1.50 12.00 2.30
CA PRO A 84 1.29 12.45 0.93
C PRO A 84 2.32 13.50 0.48
N THR A 85 3.08 14.12 1.38
CA THR A 85 4.13 15.07 1.01
C THR A 85 5.41 14.38 0.54
N LYS A 86 5.57 13.07 0.83
CA LYS A 86 6.74 12.28 0.47
C LYS A 86 6.52 11.57 -0.86
N ILE A 87 7.01 12.20 -1.92
CA ILE A 87 6.84 11.72 -3.29
C ILE A 87 7.94 10.73 -3.65
N GLY A 88 7.55 9.54 -4.10
CA GLY A 88 8.45 8.52 -4.62
C GLY A 88 8.06 7.12 -4.16
N ASN A 89 9.04 6.21 -4.19
CA ASN A 89 8.83 4.81 -3.84
C ASN A 89 9.02 4.61 -2.34
N TRP A 90 8.03 4.00 -1.71
CA TRP A 90 8.12 3.54 -0.33
C TRP A 90 8.71 2.14 -0.31
N GLU A 91 9.64 1.86 0.59
CA GLU A 91 10.13 0.49 0.79
C GLU A 91 9.54 -0.09 2.06
N VAL A 92 9.03 -1.31 1.96
CA VAL A 92 8.45 -2.05 3.09
C VAL A 92 9.17 -3.37 3.24
N LYS A 93 9.80 -3.55 4.38
CA LYS A 93 10.50 -4.77 4.78
C LYS A 93 9.68 -5.51 5.82
N VAL A 94 9.37 -6.78 5.58
CA VAL A 94 8.70 -7.65 6.56
C VAL A 94 9.60 -8.83 6.89
N ARG A 95 9.87 -9.10 8.17
CA ARG A 95 10.77 -10.18 8.62
C ARG A 95 10.26 -10.94 9.83
N GLN A 96 10.43 -12.25 9.82
CA GLN A 96 10.14 -13.15 10.93
C GLN A 96 11.07 -14.36 10.92
N ALA A 97 11.72 -14.66 12.05
CA ALA A 97 12.54 -15.86 12.24
C ALA A 97 13.53 -16.14 11.08
N GLY A 98 14.25 -15.11 10.63
CA GLY A 98 15.24 -15.23 9.55
C GLY A 98 14.64 -15.24 8.12
N HIS A 99 13.32 -15.29 7.98
CA HIS A 99 12.61 -15.19 6.71
C HIS A 99 12.05 -13.79 6.53
N GLY A 100 11.89 -13.36 5.27
CA GLY A 100 11.25 -12.09 4.97
C GLY A 100 11.67 -11.50 3.63
N ASP A 101 11.01 -10.41 3.26
CA ASP A 101 11.17 -9.79 1.95
C ASP A 101 11.09 -8.25 2.06
N ILE A 102 11.50 -7.57 0.99
CA ILE A 102 11.39 -6.12 0.81
C ILE A 102 10.63 -5.84 -0.48
N ILE A 103 9.54 -5.08 -0.38
CA ILE A 103 8.78 -4.61 -1.53
C ILE A 103 8.92 -3.10 -1.70
N SER A 104 8.87 -2.64 -2.94
CA SER A 104 8.82 -1.22 -3.30
C SER A 104 7.41 -0.86 -3.77
N ILE A 105 6.76 0.08 -3.08
CA ILE A 105 5.42 0.57 -3.41
C ILE A 105 5.58 1.91 -4.15
N PRO A 106 5.30 1.96 -5.47
CA PRO A 106 5.51 3.18 -6.24
C PRO A 106 4.48 4.25 -5.89
N GLY A 107 4.96 5.49 -5.77
CA GLY A 107 4.14 6.71 -5.85
C GLY A 107 2.87 6.66 -5.03
N ALA A 108 2.98 6.43 -3.72
CA ALA A 108 1.84 6.30 -2.81
C ALA A 108 1.10 7.63 -2.55
N ILE A 109 0.72 8.31 -3.63
CA ILE A 109 -0.50 9.09 -3.87
C ILE A 109 -0.54 9.47 -5.37
N SER A 110 -1.17 8.65 -6.20
CA SER A 110 -1.88 9.14 -7.39
C SER A 110 -3.21 8.40 -7.43
N GLY A 111 -4.27 9.15 -7.13
CA GLY A 111 -5.61 8.60 -6.99
C GLY A 111 -6.03 7.82 -8.24
N GLY A 112 -6.61 6.64 -8.02
CA GLY A 112 -7.23 5.84 -9.07
C GLY A 112 -6.22 5.01 -9.88
N ASN A 113 -5.84 3.85 -9.35
CA ASN A 113 -6.10 2.55 -9.95
C ASN A 113 -5.29 1.48 -9.23
N SER A 114 -6.01 0.42 -8.83
CA SER A 114 -5.51 -0.78 -8.17
C SER A 114 -4.21 -1.30 -8.78
N PRO A 115 -3.24 -1.76 -7.96
CA PRO A 115 -2.29 -2.76 -8.42
C PRO A 115 -3.08 -4.03 -8.73
N SER A 116 -3.37 -4.25 -10.01
CA SER A 116 -3.82 -5.55 -10.50
C SER A 116 -2.67 -6.53 -10.29
N SER A 117 -2.79 -7.36 -9.25
CA SER A 117 -2.04 -8.60 -9.16
C SER A 117 -2.40 -9.48 -10.36
N ILE A 118 -1.51 -9.56 -11.35
CA ILE A 118 -1.63 -10.53 -12.43
C ILE A 118 -1.21 -11.89 -11.86
N ASN A 119 -2.18 -12.72 -11.53
CA ASN A 119 -2.02 -14.18 -11.50
C ASN A 119 -2.87 -14.73 -12.64
N GLN A 120 -2.24 -14.99 -13.79
CA GLN A 120 -2.85 -15.76 -14.87
C GLN A 120 -2.45 -17.22 -14.71
N ASN A 121 -3.28 -17.97 -13.99
CA ASN A 121 -3.39 -19.40 -14.18
C ASN A 121 -4.73 -19.65 -14.86
N GLU A 122 -4.71 -19.77 -16.19
CA GLU A 122 -5.83 -20.31 -16.97
C GLU A 122 -5.28 -21.39 -17.92
N PRO A 123 -5.88 -22.60 -17.96
CA PRO A 123 -5.50 -23.65 -18.87
C PRO A 123 -6.09 -23.42 -20.27
N ASN A 124 -5.23 -23.60 -21.28
CA ASN A 124 -5.50 -23.46 -22.70
C ASN A 124 -6.43 -24.58 -23.25
N ALA A 125 -7.41 -24.20 -24.07
CA ALA A 125 -7.98 -25.08 -25.11
C ALA A 125 -8.36 -24.27 -26.37
N GLU A 126 -7.37 -24.11 -27.25
CA GLU A 126 -7.40 -24.34 -28.70
C GLU A 126 -8.59 -23.79 -29.55
N ASN A 127 -8.31 -22.80 -30.40
CA ASN A 127 -8.26 -23.07 -31.84
C ASN A 127 -7.46 -22.02 -32.64
N GLN A 128 -6.85 -22.52 -33.71
CA GLN A 128 -5.68 -21.99 -34.43
C GLN A 128 -6.04 -21.05 -35.59
N SER A 129 -5.10 -20.15 -35.94
CA SER A 129 -4.67 -19.68 -37.29
C SER A 129 -4.39 -18.17 -37.21
N GLU A 130 -3.23 -17.57 -37.49
CA GLU A 130 -2.06 -17.91 -38.30
C GLU A 130 -0.82 -17.14 -37.76
N THR A 131 0.34 -17.67 -38.14
CA THR A 131 1.74 -17.38 -37.78
C THR A 131 2.23 -15.93 -38.00
N GLN A 132 2.87 -15.33 -36.98
CA GLN A 132 4.27 -14.84 -37.05
C GLN A 132 4.83 -14.41 -35.65
N ASN A 133 5.84 -15.17 -35.23
CA ASN A 133 6.82 -15.01 -34.12
C ASN A 133 6.76 -13.80 -33.15
N GLN A 134 6.34 -14.12 -31.93
CA GLN A 134 7.02 -13.93 -30.63
C GLN A 134 8.14 -12.87 -30.52
N GLN A 135 7.85 -11.78 -29.81
CA GLN A 135 8.54 -11.47 -28.54
C GLN A 135 7.69 -10.51 -27.70
N SER A 136 7.03 -11.05 -26.66
CA SER A 136 6.27 -10.27 -25.68
C SER A 136 7.25 -9.50 -24.80
N VAL A 137 7.59 -8.28 -25.21
CA VAL A 137 8.34 -7.34 -24.39
C VAL A 137 7.32 -6.66 -23.47
N ALA A 138 7.54 -6.77 -22.16
CA ALA A 138 6.84 -5.99 -21.15
C ALA A 138 6.62 -4.55 -21.65
N ASN A 139 5.37 -4.10 -21.71
CA ASN A 139 5.03 -2.74 -22.12
C ASN A 139 5.55 -1.75 -21.08
N LYS A 140 6.83 -1.42 -21.19
CA LYS A 140 7.49 -0.36 -20.44
C LYS A 140 7.25 0.93 -21.21
N ASN A 141 6.41 1.79 -20.64
CA ASN A 141 6.13 3.11 -21.19
C ASN A 141 7.36 4.01 -21.02
N TYR A 142 8.34 3.84 -21.90
CA TYR A 142 9.52 4.68 -21.95
C TYR A 142 9.16 6.10 -22.41
N THR A 143 9.69 7.11 -21.74
CA THR A 143 9.55 8.50 -22.19
C THR A 143 10.20 8.66 -23.58
N PRO A 144 9.76 9.61 -24.42
CA PRO A 144 10.32 9.80 -25.77
C PRO A 144 11.84 9.93 -25.78
N MET A 145 12.42 10.56 -24.75
CA MET A 145 13.88 10.68 -24.60
C MET A 145 14.58 9.36 -24.28
N GLN A 146 13.97 8.49 -23.48
CA GLN A 146 14.51 7.16 -23.19
C GLN A 146 14.53 6.27 -24.44
N LYS A 147 13.49 6.36 -25.29
CA LYS A 147 13.46 5.63 -26.57
C LYS A 147 14.57 6.09 -27.51
N SER A 148 14.80 7.39 -27.64
CA SER A 148 15.87 7.94 -28.49
C SER A 148 17.26 7.46 -28.07
N LEU A 149 17.56 7.47 -26.76
CA LEU A 149 18.85 7.01 -26.25
C LEU A 149 19.10 5.52 -26.51
N MET A 150 18.07 4.68 -26.39
CA MET A 150 18.19 3.24 -26.69
C MET A 150 18.52 3.02 -28.17
N ILE A 151 17.85 3.73 -29.08
CA ILE A 151 18.06 3.59 -30.53
C ILE A 151 19.49 4.03 -30.91
N ILE A 152 19.97 5.15 -30.35
CA ILE A 152 21.32 5.65 -30.62
C ILE A 152 22.39 4.66 -30.14
N SER A 153 22.20 4.09 -28.94
CA SER A 153 23.16 3.16 -28.34
C SER A 153 23.29 1.87 -29.16
N VAL A 154 22.17 1.36 -29.67
CA VAL A 154 22.15 0.18 -30.54
C VAL A 154 22.83 0.48 -31.87
N GLY A 155 22.51 1.62 -32.51
CA GLY A 155 23.13 2.02 -33.77
C GLY A 155 24.66 2.15 -33.67
N TRP A 156 25.16 2.75 -32.59
CA TRP A 156 26.61 2.88 -32.36
C TRP A 156 27.31 1.54 -32.17
N GLY A 157 26.66 0.57 -31.51
CA GLY A 157 27.20 -0.78 -31.34
C GLY A 157 27.42 -1.52 -32.67
N PHE A 158 26.50 -1.36 -33.62
CA PHE A 158 26.66 -1.94 -34.97
C PHE A 158 27.80 -1.29 -35.75
N VAL A 159 27.98 0.04 -35.66
CA VAL A 159 29.10 0.75 -36.32
C VAL A 159 30.44 0.30 -35.74
N GLY A 160 30.54 0.20 -34.41
CA GLY A 160 31.76 -0.27 -33.75
C GLY A 160 32.13 -1.70 -34.15
N THR A 161 31.12 -2.58 -34.23
CA THR A 161 31.32 -3.98 -34.67
C THR A 161 31.77 -4.04 -36.13
N ALA A 162 31.17 -3.26 -37.02
CA ALA A 162 31.58 -3.19 -38.43
C ALA A 162 33.03 -2.72 -38.58
N LEU A 163 33.43 -1.64 -37.88
CA LEU A 163 34.80 -1.14 -37.91
C LEU A 163 35.82 -2.15 -37.33
N PHE A 164 35.44 -2.88 -36.28
CA PHE A 164 36.29 -3.91 -35.68
C PHE A 164 36.62 -5.03 -36.69
N PHE A 165 35.64 -5.48 -37.47
CA PHE A 165 35.85 -6.48 -38.51
C PHE A 165 36.50 -5.92 -39.77
N SER A 166 36.21 -4.67 -40.15
CA SER A 166 36.90 -3.99 -41.27
C SER A 166 38.40 -3.83 -41.02
N ARG A 167 38.84 -3.68 -39.76
CA ARG A 167 40.27 -3.62 -39.44
C ARG A 167 40.97 -4.97 -39.61
N LYS A 168 40.27 -6.09 -39.40
CA LYS A 168 40.84 -7.45 -39.57
C LYS A 168 41.00 -7.87 -41.04
N SER A 169 40.24 -7.30 -41.98
CA SER A 169 40.38 -7.67 -43.39
C SER A 169 41.58 -7.03 -44.08
N LEU A 170 42.24 -6.04 -43.46
CA LEU A 170 43.43 -5.39 -44.00
C LEU A 170 44.74 -6.14 -43.66
N GLU A 171 44.70 -7.13 -42.77
CA GLU A 171 45.89 -7.89 -42.34
C GLU A 171 46.03 -9.26 -43.04
N GLN A 172 45.09 -9.63 -43.91
CA GLN A 172 45.10 -10.87 -44.71
C GLN A 172 45.48 -10.64 -46.19
N GLN A 173 46.14 -9.52 -46.49
CA GLN A 173 46.61 -9.15 -47.84
C GLN A 173 48.12 -8.84 -47.86
N HIS A 174 48.91 -9.44 -46.96
CA HIS A 174 50.37 -9.39 -47.03
C HIS A 174 50.97 -10.76 -46.74
#